data_AF-A0A958UQC6-F1
#
_entry.id   AF-A0A958UQC6-F1
#
_cell.length_a   1.000
_cell.length_b   1.000
_cell.length_c   1.000
_cell.angle_alpha   90.00
_cell.angle_beta   90.00
_cell.angle_gamma   90.00
#
_symmetry.space_group_name_H-M   'P 1'
#
loop_
_entity.id
_entity.type
_entity.pdbx_description
1 polymer ?
#
loop_
_entity_poly.entity_id
_entity_poly.type
_entity_poly.pdbx_seq_one_letter_code
_entity_poly.pdbx_strand_id
1 'polypeptide(L)'
;MRYLYGLAILSCLILWSSCRNDFETVASTGSLEFSKDTVYLDTIFSNIGSSTYNLKVYNRSDEDINIPTVRLAEGEASNYRLNVDGIPGKVFENVQILAKDSIFIFIETTFDVNNLPTNPKEFLYTDQLLFDSGGNEQKVELVTLVKDAVFLFPEKYADGTTETLNLGQDENGEDILVKGFFLEDDELTFTNEKPYVIYGYAAVPGNKTLTVEAGARVHFHDGSGIIVAQNASMKSLGLPSLDREEMENEVIFEGDRLEPAFADVPGQWLTIWLTSGSVDNEFNYTTIKNSTVGILMEDCPVTL
;
A
#
# COMPACT_ATOMS: atom_id res chain seq x y z
N MET A 1 -32.17 -64.84 -24.86
CA MET A 1 -31.67 -64.33 -26.15
C MET A 1 -32.00 -62.85 -26.38
N ARG A 2 -33.27 -62.41 -26.44
CA ARG A 2 -33.64 -60.98 -26.68
C ARG A 2 -33.02 -59.97 -25.69
N TYR A 3 -32.96 -60.28 -24.40
CA TYR A 3 -32.40 -59.37 -23.38
C TYR A 3 -30.86 -59.26 -23.42
N LEU A 4 -30.17 -60.29 -23.94
CA LEU A 4 -28.71 -60.28 -24.11
C LEU A 4 -28.27 -59.31 -25.21
N TYR A 5 -29.04 -59.20 -26.30
CA TYR A 5 -28.77 -58.21 -27.35
C TYR A 5 -29.00 -56.77 -26.88
N GLY A 6 -30.03 -56.54 -26.05
CA GLY A 6 -30.28 -55.23 -25.45
C GLY A 6 -29.15 -54.78 -24.51
N LEU A 7 -28.63 -55.69 -23.70
CA LEU A 7 -27.54 -55.41 -22.77
C LEU A 7 -26.20 -55.17 -23.50
N ALA A 8 -25.97 -55.87 -24.62
CA ALA A 8 -24.80 -55.64 -25.48
C ALA A 8 -24.84 -54.27 -26.19
N ILE A 9 -26.01 -53.82 -26.64
CA ILE A 9 -26.19 -52.49 -27.27
C ILE A 9 -26.01 -51.37 -26.23
N LEU A 10 -26.55 -51.54 -25.02
CA LEU A 10 -26.37 -50.58 -23.93
C LEU A 10 -24.89 -50.48 -23.50
N SER A 11 -24.19 -51.62 -23.44
CA SER A 11 -22.73 -51.67 -23.20
C SER A 11 -21.94 -50.93 -24.29
N CYS A 12 -22.25 -51.13 -25.57
CA CYS A 12 -21.60 -50.39 -26.67
C CYS A 12 -21.86 -48.87 -26.60
N LEU A 13 -23.06 -48.45 -26.23
CA LEU A 13 -23.40 -47.03 -26.06
C LEU A 13 -22.61 -46.38 -24.91
N ILE A 14 -22.43 -47.08 -23.79
CA ILE A 14 -21.63 -46.60 -22.65
C ILE A 14 -20.14 -46.51 -23.03
N LEU A 15 -19.63 -47.46 -23.83
CA LEU A 15 -18.24 -47.47 -24.28
C LEU A 15 -17.93 -46.43 -25.36
N TRP A 16 -18.92 -45.95 -26.11
CA TRP A 16 -18.75 -44.85 -27.08
C TRP A 16 -18.83 -43.44 -26.47
N SER A 17 -19.28 -43.29 -25.23
CA SER A 17 -19.28 -41.99 -24.53
C SER A 17 -17.96 -41.66 -23.83
N SER A 18 -16.94 -42.52 -23.90
CA SER A 18 -15.63 -42.30 -23.26
C SER A 18 -14.56 -41.82 -24.25
N CYS A 19 -14.88 -40.84 -25.10
CA CYS A 19 -13.86 -39.98 -25.67
C CYS A 19 -13.62 -38.82 -24.71
N ARG A 20 -12.73 -39.03 -23.73
CA ARG A 20 -12.08 -37.91 -23.06
C ARG A 20 -10.92 -37.51 -23.97
N ASN A 21 -10.93 -36.29 -24.49
CA ASN A 21 -9.71 -35.75 -25.08
C ASN A 21 -8.67 -35.75 -23.97
N ASP A 22 -7.53 -36.38 -24.21
CA ASP A 22 -6.42 -36.29 -23.28
C ASP A 22 -6.10 -34.81 -23.05
N PHE A 23 -5.78 -34.46 -21.80
CA PHE A 23 -5.51 -33.09 -21.35
C PHE A 23 -4.17 -32.58 -21.93
N GLU A 24 -4.03 -32.58 -23.25
CA GLU A 24 -2.88 -32.06 -23.94
C GLU A 24 -3.03 -30.54 -24.06
N THR A 25 -2.07 -29.82 -23.50
CA THR A 25 -2.01 -28.37 -23.62
C THR A 25 -1.33 -27.98 -24.92
N VAL A 26 -1.82 -26.91 -25.55
CA VAL A 26 -1.19 -26.29 -26.71
C VAL A 26 -0.31 -25.14 -26.21
N ALA A 27 0.89 -24.99 -26.78
CA ALA A 27 1.74 -23.85 -26.46
C ALA A 27 1.05 -22.53 -26.81
N SER A 28 1.25 -21.50 -25.99
CA SER A 28 0.75 -20.15 -26.27
C SER A 28 1.23 -19.67 -27.65
N THR A 29 0.33 -18.99 -28.36
CA THR A 29 0.58 -18.43 -29.70
C THR A 29 0.62 -16.90 -29.69
N GLY A 30 0.74 -16.28 -28.51
CA GLY A 30 0.73 -14.82 -28.36
C GLY A 30 -0.67 -14.20 -28.50
N SER A 31 -1.72 -14.94 -28.14
CA SER A 31 -3.12 -14.50 -28.19
C SER A 31 -3.78 -14.38 -26.81
N LEU A 32 -2.98 -14.28 -25.74
CA LEU A 32 -3.50 -14.06 -24.39
C LEU A 32 -4.14 -12.67 -24.32
N GLU A 33 -5.29 -12.59 -23.66
CA GLU A 33 -5.96 -11.32 -23.37
C GLU A 33 -5.71 -10.94 -21.90
N PHE A 34 -5.39 -9.69 -21.66
CA PHE A 34 -5.13 -9.18 -20.31
C PHE A 34 -6.27 -8.28 -19.86
N SER A 35 -6.60 -8.30 -18.58
CA SER A 35 -7.56 -7.35 -18.01
C SER A 35 -7.11 -5.89 -18.10
N LYS A 36 -5.80 -5.64 -18.23
CA LYS A 36 -5.17 -4.32 -18.36
C LYS A 36 -3.87 -4.46 -19.17
N ASP A 37 -3.56 -3.45 -19.98
CA ASP A 37 -2.28 -3.35 -20.70
C ASP A 37 -1.16 -2.74 -19.84
N THR A 38 -1.55 -1.99 -18.81
CA THR A 38 -0.64 -1.41 -17.81
C THR A 38 -1.26 -1.53 -16.43
N VAL A 39 -0.48 -2.02 -15.48
CA VAL A 39 -0.84 -2.06 -14.06
C VAL A 39 -0.11 -0.90 -13.38
N TYR A 40 -0.86 0.17 -13.14
CA TYR A 40 -0.43 1.24 -12.25
C TYR A 40 -0.66 0.78 -10.82
N LEU A 41 0.42 0.69 -10.04
CA LEU A 41 0.35 0.62 -8.59
C LEU A 41 0.34 2.04 -8.04
N ASP A 42 -0.22 2.22 -6.85
CA ASP A 42 -0.31 3.55 -6.24
C ASP A 42 1.05 4.14 -5.89
N THR A 43 1.01 5.42 -5.55
CA THR A 43 2.16 6.07 -4.94
C THR A 43 2.48 5.40 -3.61
N ILE A 44 3.73 5.00 -3.41
CA ILE A 44 4.20 4.45 -2.14
C ILE A 44 5.35 5.28 -1.58
N PHE A 45 5.51 5.25 -0.25
CA PHE A 45 6.73 5.74 0.37
C PHE A 45 7.83 4.67 0.32
N SER A 46 9.08 5.09 0.24
CA SER A 46 10.23 4.19 0.38
C SER A 46 10.13 3.39 1.68
N ASN A 47 10.50 2.12 1.65
CA ASN A 47 10.44 1.12 2.72
C ASN A 47 9.02 0.66 3.12
N ILE A 48 7.96 1.20 2.51
CA ILE A 48 6.59 0.71 2.66
C ILE A 48 6.22 -0.18 1.47
N GLY A 49 5.53 -1.29 1.76
CA GLY A 49 4.96 -2.15 0.73
C GLY A 49 3.71 -1.55 0.12
N SER A 50 3.54 -1.71 -1.19
CA SER A 50 2.30 -1.37 -1.87
C SER A 50 1.14 -2.28 -1.44
N SER A 51 -0.08 -1.81 -1.70
CA SER A 51 -1.22 -2.71 -1.81
C SER A 51 -1.00 -3.77 -2.90
N THR A 52 -1.70 -4.90 -2.78
CA THR A 52 -1.66 -5.98 -3.77
C THR A 52 -2.66 -5.70 -4.90
N TYR A 53 -2.14 -5.65 -6.13
CA TYR A 53 -2.90 -5.46 -7.35
C TYR A 53 -3.15 -6.78 -8.05
N ASN A 54 -4.34 -6.97 -8.62
CA ASN A 54 -4.64 -8.14 -9.45
C ASN A 54 -4.61 -7.81 -10.94
N LEU A 55 -4.05 -8.73 -11.71
CA LEU A 55 -4.12 -8.81 -13.17
C LEU A 55 -4.72 -10.18 -13.52
N LYS A 56 -5.80 -10.17 -14.30
CA LYS A 56 -6.33 -11.39 -14.91
C LYS A 56 -5.72 -11.59 -16.29
N VAL A 57 -5.34 -12.83 -16.56
CA VAL A 57 -4.87 -13.30 -17.88
C VAL A 57 -5.88 -14.31 -18.38
N TYR A 58 -6.47 -14.06 -19.54
CA TYR A 58 -7.55 -14.86 -20.11
C TYR A 58 -7.04 -15.73 -21.25
N ASN A 59 -7.42 -17.00 -21.21
CA ASN A 59 -7.42 -17.88 -22.38
C ASN A 59 -8.82 -17.84 -23.01
N ARG A 60 -8.98 -17.08 -24.09
CA ARG A 60 -10.24 -17.01 -24.85
C ARG A 60 -10.41 -18.14 -25.86
N SER A 61 -9.40 -18.98 -26.05
CA SER A 61 -9.46 -20.09 -26.99
C SER A 61 -10.31 -21.26 -26.44
N ASP A 62 -10.61 -22.22 -27.31
CA ASP A 62 -11.33 -23.44 -26.95
C ASP A 62 -10.39 -24.59 -26.53
N GLU A 63 -9.08 -24.33 -26.45
CA GLU A 63 -8.05 -25.29 -26.08
C GLU A 63 -7.35 -24.86 -24.79
N ASP A 64 -6.81 -25.82 -24.03
CA ASP A 64 -5.98 -25.53 -22.88
C ASP A 64 -4.62 -24.98 -23.33
N ILE A 65 -4.21 -23.82 -22.81
CA ILE A 65 -2.96 -23.16 -23.18
C ILE A 65 -1.90 -23.41 -22.10
N ASN A 66 -0.69 -23.74 -22.52
CA ASN A 66 0.51 -23.70 -21.68
C ASN A 66 1.36 -22.48 -22.07
N ILE A 67 1.60 -21.60 -21.11
CA ILE A 67 2.51 -20.46 -21.24
C ILE A 67 3.90 -20.93 -20.80
N PRO A 68 4.88 -20.99 -21.72
CA PRO A 68 6.21 -21.52 -21.40
C PRO A 68 6.88 -20.79 -20.24
N THR A 69 6.79 -19.46 -20.24
CA THR A 69 7.37 -18.62 -19.18
C THR A 69 6.49 -17.41 -18.87
N VAL A 70 6.35 -17.10 -17.59
CA VAL A 70 5.85 -15.81 -17.09
C VAL A 70 6.93 -15.22 -16.20
N ARG A 71 7.44 -14.03 -16.51
CA ARG A 71 8.59 -13.47 -15.77
C ARG A 71 8.59 -11.95 -15.74
N LEU A 72 9.19 -11.39 -14.70
CA LEU A 72 9.59 -9.98 -14.71
C LEU A 72 10.77 -9.77 -15.67
N ALA A 73 10.80 -8.66 -16.40
CA ALA A 73 11.87 -8.36 -17.35
C ALA A 73 13.22 -8.15 -16.64
N GLU A 74 13.20 -7.52 -15.45
CA GLU A 74 14.37 -7.43 -14.56
C GLU A 74 14.64 -8.71 -13.75
N GLY A 75 13.77 -9.72 -13.86
CA GLY A 75 13.90 -11.00 -13.16
C GLY A 75 14.05 -10.83 -11.65
N GLU A 76 15.07 -11.46 -11.07
CA GLU A 76 15.30 -11.40 -9.62
C GLU A 76 15.70 -10.00 -9.10
N ALA A 77 16.21 -9.13 -9.98
CA ALA A 77 16.57 -7.76 -9.62
C ALA A 77 15.34 -6.85 -9.47
N SER A 78 14.18 -7.26 -9.99
CA SER A 78 12.95 -6.50 -9.88
C SER A 78 12.52 -6.31 -8.43
N ASN A 79 12.03 -5.13 -8.07
CA ASN A 79 11.40 -4.88 -6.78
C ASN A 79 9.92 -5.28 -6.75
N TYR A 80 9.35 -5.71 -7.88
CA TYR A 80 8.03 -6.32 -7.90
C TYR A 80 8.09 -7.76 -7.38
N ARG A 81 7.04 -8.15 -6.67
CA ARG A 81 6.78 -9.52 -6.23
C ARG A 81 5.48 -9.97 -6.87
N LEU A 82 5.49 -11.20 -7.39
CA LEU A 82 4.34 -11.78 -8.05
C LEU A 82 3.85 -13.00 -7.28
N ASN A 83 2.55 -13.23 -7.37
CA ASN A 83 1.95 -14.53 -7.08
C ASN A 83 1.06 -14.90 -8.27
N VAL A 84 1.44 -15.95 -8.99
CA VAL A 84 0.74 -16.44 -10.18
C VAL A 84 -0.05 -17.67 -9.76
N ASP A 85 -1.37 -17.54 -9.74
CA ASP A 85 -2.33 -18.60 -9.41
C ASP A 85 -2.02 -19.36 -8.10
N GLY A 86 -1.59 -18.62 -7.07
CA GLY A 86 -1.25 -19.15 -5.75
C GLY A 86 0.24 -19.42 -5.53
N ILE A 87 1.06 -19.39 -6.59
CA ILE A 87 2.50 -19.65 -6.51
C ILE A 87 3.27 -18.31 -6.44
N PRO A 88 3.99 -18.02 -5.35
CA PRO A 88 4.82 -16.81 -5.27
C PRO A 88 6.15 -16.99 -6.02
N GLY A 89 6.64 -15.92 -6.65
CA GLY A 89 7.89 -15.92 -7.39
C GLY A 89 8.07 -14.69 -8.28
N LYS A 90 9.13 -14.66 -9.08
CA LYS A 90 9.37 -13.62 -10.10
C LYS A 90 9.53 -14.19 -11.50
N VAL A 91 9.80 -15.49 -11.59
CA VAL A 91 9.93 -16.27 -12.81
C VAL A 91 9.15 -17.57 -12.61
N PHE A 92 8.28 -17.88 -13.57
CA PHE A 92 7.41 -19.04 -13.56
C PHE A 92 7.52 -19.76 -14.89
N GLU A 93 7.48 -21.08 -14.86
CA GLU A 93 7.58 -21.92 -16.04
C GLU A 93 6.32 -22.78 -16.17
N ASN A 94 5.90 -23.03 -17.41
CA ASN A 94 4.79 -23.93 -17.74
C ASN A 94 3.49 -23.59 -17.00
N VAL A 95 3.06 -22.32 -17.10
CA VAL A 95 1.81 -21.86 -16.49
C VAL A 95 0.65 -22.25 -17.40
N GLN A 96 -0.22 -23.15 -16.92
CA GLN A 96 -1.37 -23.63 -17.67
C GLN A 96 -2.61 -22.76 -17.42
N ILE A 97 -3.37 -22.47 -18.46
CA ILE A 97 -4.68 -21.82 -18.40
C ILE A 97 -5.68 -22.66 -19.20
N LEU A 98 -6.74 -23.13 -18.55
CA LEU A 98 -7.77 -23.95 -19.19
C LEU A 98 -8.53 -23.17 -20.27
N ALA A 99 -9.12 -23.91 -21.22
CA ALA A 99 -9.97 -23.35 -22.27
C ALA A 99 -11.10 -22.46 -21.68
N LYS A 100 -11.28 -21.27 -22.26
CA LYS A 100 -12.26 -20.25 -21.81
C LYS A 100 -12.11 -19.81 -20.34
N ASP A 101 -10.96 -20.05 -19.73
CA ASP A 101 -10.70 -19.71 -18.34
C ASP A 101 -9.70 -18.55 -18.19
N SER A 102 -9.39 -18.20 -16.94
CA SER A 102 -8.42 -17.17 -16.58
C SER A 102 -7.66 -17.53 -15.31
N ILE A 103 -6.44 -17.03 -15.22
CA ILE A 103 -5.65 -17.05 -13.98
C ILE A 103 -5.56 -15.66 -13.36
N PHE A 104 -5.28 -15.62 -12.07
CA PHE A 104 -4.94 -14.40 -11.35
C PHE A 104 -3.43 -14.27 -11.18
N ILE A 105 -2.93 -13.07 -11.41
CA ILE A 105 -1.60 -12.65 -11.03
C ILE A 105 -1.74 -11.51 -10.02
N PHE A 106 -1.26 -11.74 -8.81
CA PHE A 106 -1.16 -10.72 -7.78
C PHE A 106 0.21 -10.07 -7.82
N ILE A 107 0.25 -8.74 -7.74
CA ILE A 107 1.42 -7.90 -7.96
C ILE A 107 1.52 -6.93 -6.79
N GLU A 108 2.67 -6.87 -6.16
CA GLU A 108 2.99 -5.88 -5.12
C GLU A 108 4.46 -5.47 -5.24
N THR A 109 4.85 -4.38 -4.58
CA THR A 109 6.24 -3.94 -4.55
C THR A 109 6.61 -3.32 -3.21
N THR A 110 7.89 -3.30 -2.89
CA THR A 110 8.46 -2.54 -1.78
C THR A 110 9.80 -2.00 -2.24
N PHE A 111 10.05 -0.72 -1.98
CA PHE A 111 11.25 -0.05 -2.45
C PHE A 111 12.19 0.28 -1.30
N ASP A 112 13.43 -0.20 -1.35
CA ASP A 112 14.43 0.19 -0.36
C ASP A 112 14.96 1.62 -0.66
N VAL A 113 14.97 2.47 0.36
CA VAL A 113 15.52 3.84 0.29
C VAL A 113 16.98 3.89 -0.19
N ASN A 114 17.77 2.84 0.08
CA ASN A 114 19.17 2.76 -0.32
C ASN A 114 19.36 2.54 -1.83
N ASN A 115 18.31 2.08 -2.52
CA ASN A 115 18.29 1.84 -3.95
C ASN A 115 17.67 3.02 -4.72
N LEU A 116 17.35 4.13 -4.04
CA LEU A 116 16.83 5.33 -4.69
C LEU A 116 17.93 5.98 -5.53
N PRO A 117 17.63 6.40 -6.78
CA PRO A 117 18.54 7.22 -7.55
C PRO A 117 18.84 8.52 -6.79
N THR A 118 20.06 9.05 -6.93
CA THR A 118 20.65 10.10 -6.06
C THR A 118 19.93 11.46 -6.06
N ASN A 119 18.84 11.63 -6.82
CA ASN A 119 17.89 12.73 -6.76
C ASN A 119 16.85 12.50 -7.86
N PRO A 120 15.64 12.04 -7.52
CA PRO A 120 14.61 13.00 -7.12
C PRO A 120 13.81 12.57 -5.88
N LYS A 121 13.14 13.54 -5.24
CA LYS A 121 12.21 13.34 -4.09
C LYS A 121 11.08 12.35 -4.38
N GLU A 122 10.81 12.13 -5.66
CA GLU A 122 9.88 11.14 -6.19
C GLU A 122 10.49 10.53 -7.46
N PHE A 123 10.39 9.22 -7.66
CA PHE A 123 10.83 8.59 -8.90
C PHE A 123 9.84 7.55 -9.38
N LEU A 124 9.77 7.39 -10.70
CA LEU A 124 8.92 6.39 -11.34
C LEU A 124 9.71 5.08 -11.45
N TYR A 125 9.22 4.03 -10.81
CA TYR A 125 9.73 2.68 -11.01
C TYR A 125 8.87 1.91 -12.01
N THR A 126 9.52 1.34 -13.01
CA THR A 126 8.84 0.60 -14.08
C THR A 126 9.52 -0.74 -14.33
N ASP A 127 8.73 -1.76 -14.56
CA ASP A 127 9.18 -3.07 -15.04
C ASP A 127 8.11 -3.64 -15.97
N GLN A 128 8.37 -4.77 -16.61
CA GLN A 128 7.46 -5.45 -17.51
C GLN A 128 7.22 -6.88 -17.04
N LEU A 129 5.94 -7.28 -17.02
CA LEU A 129 5.56 -8.68 -16.90
C LEU A 129 5.52 -9.28 -18.31
N LEU A 130 6.47 -10.16 -18.59
CA LEU A 130 6.64 -10.83 -19.88
C LEU A 130 5.97 -12.21 -19.86
N PHE A 131 5.18 -12.48 -20.88
CA PHE A 131 4.54 -13.76 -21.16
C PHE A 131 5.16 -14.36 -22.41
N ASP A 132 5.52 -15.64 -22.33
CA ASP A 132 6.19 -16.37 -23.41
C ASP A 132 7.61 -15.83 -23.72
N SER A 133 8.13 -16.16 -24.89
CA SER A 133 9.43 -15.74 -25.40
C SER A 133 9.44 -15.65 -26.93
N GLY A 134 10.36 -14.85 -27.48
CA GLY A 134 10.56 -14.77 -28.92
C GLY A 134 9.38 -14.11 -29.67
N GLY A 135 8.91 -14.74 -30.74
CA GLY A 135 7.91 -14.14 -31.66
C GLY A 135 6.48 -14.04 -31.10
N ASN A 136 6.19 -14.75 -30.00
CA ASN A 136 4.88 -14.77 -29.33
C ASN A 136 4.90 -14.00 -28.01
N GLU A 137 5.99 -13.30 -27.70
CA GLU A 137 6.15 -12.60 -26.42
C GLU A 137 5.12 -11.46 -26.32
N GLN A 138 4.31 -11.51 -25.25
CA GLN A 138 3.39 -10.45 -24.88
C GLN A 138 3.85 -9.83 -23.57
N LYS A 139 3.54 -8.55 -23.35
CA LYS A 139 3.96 -7.84 -22.16
C LYS A 139 2.85 -7.00 -21.56
N VAL A 140 2.91 -6.84 -20.24
CA VAL A 140 2.10 -5.90 -19.47
C VAL A 140 3.04 -4.99 -18.71
N GLU A 141 2.86 -3.68 -18.85
CA GLU A 141 3.71 -2.69 -18.18
C GLU A 141 3.32 -2.57 -16.69
N LEU A 142 4.30 -2.50 -15.80
CA LEU A 142 4.12 -2.25 -14.37
C LEU A 142 4.72 -0.90 -14.03
N VAL A 143 3.94 -0.04 -13.38
CA VAL A 143 4.35 1.35 -13.09
C VAL A 143 3.98 1.70 -11.66
N THR A 144 4.95 2.17 -10.87
CA THR A 144 4.77 2.60 -9.48
C THR A 144 5.47 3.94 -9.28
N LEU A 145 4.83 4.90 -8.63
CA LEU A 145 5.49 6.13 -8.16
C LEU A 145 6.00 5.91 -6.73
N VAL A 146 7.27 6.20 -6.48
CA VAL A 146 7.88 6.05 -5.16
C VAL A 146 8.34 7.40 -4.66
N LYS A 147 7.93 7.76 -3.43
CA LYS A 147 8.32 8.99 -2.75
C LYS A 147 9.24 8.70 -1.58
N ASP A 148 10.30 9.49 -1.44
CA ASP A 148 11.17 9.43 -0.26
C ASP A 148 10.51 10.20 0.90
N ALA A 149 10.61 9.69 2.13
CA ALA A 149 9.91 10.24 3.29
C ALA A 149 10.75 10.16 4.57
N VAL A 150 10.45 11.04 5.53
CA VAL A 150 10.96 10.97 6.90
C VAL A 150 10.02 10.07 7.71
N PHE A 151 10.55 8.99 8.27
CA PHE A 151 9.78 8.04 9.07
C PHE A 151 10.00 8.31 10.55
N LEU A 152 8.90 8.51 11.29
CA LEU A 152 8.91 8.69 12.73
C LEU A 152 8.10 7.56 13.36
N PHE A 153 8.73 6.75 14.21
CA PHE A 153 8.11 5.57 14.78
C PHE A 153 8.72 5.24 16.14
N PRO A 154 7.97 4.56 17.03
CA PRO A 154 8.48 4.22 18.34
C PRO A 154 9.55 3.14 18.24
N GLU A 155 10.56 3.22 19.11
CA GLU A 155 11.67 2.25 19.09
C GLU A 155 11.16 0.83 19.37
N LYS A 156 11.73 -0.16 18.68
CA LYS A 156 11.54 -1.58 19.00
C LYS A 156 12.71 -2.07 19.85
N TYR A 157 12.41 -2.51 21.06
CA TYR A 157 13.43 -3.02 21.97
C TYR A 157 13.81 -4.47 21.65
N ALA A 158 14.97 -4.88 22.15
CA ALA A 158 15.53 -6.22 21.89
C ALA A 158 14.66 -7.37 22.42
N ASP A 159 13.76 -7.11 23.37
CA ASP A 159 12.80 -8.07 23.90
C ASP A 159 11.52 -8.20 23.04
N GLY A 160 11.43 -7.44 21.95
CA GLY A 160 10.28 -7.42 21.03
C GLY A 160 9.15 -6.48 21.45
N THR A 161 9.28 -5.78 22.58
CA THR A 161 8.34 -4.72 22.96
C THR A 161 8.61 -3.45 22.17
N THR A 162 7.64 -2.55 22.15
CA THR A 162 7.71 -1.26 21.43
C THR A 162 7.55 -0.15 22.45
N GLU A 163 8.23 0.96 22.21
CA GLU A 163 8.11 2.17 23.03
C GLU A 163 6.64 2.61 23.16
N THR A 164 6.31 3.09 24.36
CA THR A 164 4.95 3.53 24.72
C THR A 164 4.99 4.84 25.49
N LEU A 165 3.92 5.61 25.32
CA LEU A 165 3.62 6.79 26.11
C LEU A 165 2.62 6.43 27.20
N ASN A 166 2.87 6.90 28.42
CA ASN A 166 1.93 6.80 29.53
C ASN A 166 1.01 8.04 29.53
N LEU A 167 -0.29 7.81 29.38
CA LEU A 167 -1.33 8.85 29.35
C LEU A 167 -1.97 9.13 30.71
N GLY A 168 -1.46 8.51 31.78
CA GLY A 168 -2.00 8.58 33.13
C GLY A 168 -2.47 7.21 33.62
N GLN A 169 -3.36 7.22 34.61
CA GLN A 169 -3.88 6.01 35.23
C GLN A 169 -5.39 5.91 35.08
N ASP A 170 -5.89 4.69 34.94
CA ASP A 170 -7.32 4.41 34.90
C ASP A 170 -7.97 4.49 36.30
N GLU A 171 -9.28 4.22 36.38
CA GLU A 171 -10.04 4.24 37.64
C GLU A 171 -9.52 3.22 38.69
N ASN A 172 -8.77 2.21 38.25
CA ASN A 172 -8.19 1.16 39.09
C ASN A 172 -6.73 1.46 39.47
N GLY A 173 -6.14 2.55 38.96
CA GLY A 173 -4.74 2.91 39.18
C GLY A 173 -3.75 2.21 38.26
N GLU A 174 -4.21 1.57 37.18
CA GLU A 174 -3.37 0.96 36.15
C GLU A 174 -2.95 1.99 35.10
N ASP A 175 -1.69 1.96 34.67
CA ASP A 175 -1.17 2.90 33.68
C ASP A 175 -1.83 2.67 32.30
N ILE A 176 -2.26 3.76 31.68
CA ILE A 176 -2.82 3.77 30.32
C ILE A 176 -1.67 3.98 29.34
N LEU A 177 -1.20 2.90 28.74
CA LEU A 177 -0.10 2.92 27.77
C LEU A 177 -0.60 2.92 26.33
N VAL A 178 -0.07 3.81 25.52
CA VAL A 178 -0.29 3.83 24.06
C VAL A 178 1.03 3.73 23.32
N LYS A 179 1.04 3.10 22.15
CA LYS A 179 2.23 3.05 21.29
C LYS A 179 2.57 4.47 20.83
N GLY A 180 3.79 4.91 21.08
CA GLY A 180 4.22 6.27 20.77
C GLY A 180 5.58 6.58 21.38
N PHE A 181 6.09 7.75 21.05
CA PHE A 181 7.42 8.25 21.39
C PHE A 181 7.38 9.76 21.53
N PHE A 182 8.38 10.35 22.18
CA PHE A 182 8.56 11.80 22.21
C PHE A 182 9.41 12.22 21.01
N LEU A 183 9.02 13.31 20.35
CA LEU A 183 9.83 13.93 19.30
C LEU A 183 11.11 14.51 19.91
N GLU A 184 12.23 14.23 19.27
CA GLU A 184 13.53 14.80 19.63
C GLU A 184 13.69 16.25 19.13
N ASP A 185 14.69 16.96 19.64
CA ASP A 185 14.88 18.39 19.35
C ASP A 185 15.08 18.70 17.85
N ASP A 186 15.64 17.76 17.09
CA ASP A 186 15.82 17.82 15.64
C ASP A 186 14.61 17.33 14.83
N GLU A 187 13.56 16.83 15.49
CA GLU A 187 12.32 16.34 14.90
C GLU A 187 11.13 17.30 15.13
N LEU A 188 11.36 18.47 15.74
CA LEU A 188 10.33 19.45 16.06
C LEU A 188 9.98 20.42 14.92
N THR A 189 10.55 20.23 13.73
CA THR A 189 10.28 21.07 12.55
C THR A 189 9.97 20.18 11.34
N PHE A 190 8.71 20.24 10.89
CA PHE A 190 8.26 19.55 9.69
C PHE A 190 8.24 20.52 8.50
N THR A 191 9.09 20.27 7.50
CA THR A 191 9.25 21.14 6.32
C THR A 191 8.48 20.58 5.12
N ASN A 192 8.48 21.32 4.00
CA ASN A 192 7.98 20.82 2.72
C ASN A 192 9.06 20.07 1.90
N GLU A 193 10.22 19.75 2.50
CA GLU A 193 11.30 19.12 1.77
C GLU A 193 10.99 17.65 1.45
N LYS A 194 10.43 16.93 2.43
CA LYS A 194 9.98 15.54 2.32
C LYS A 194 8.67 15.37 3.09
N PRO A 195 7.80 14.43 2.66
CA PRO A 195 6.69 13.98 3.48
C PRO A 195 7.18 13.31 4.76
N TYR A 196 6.39 13.44 5.83
CA TYR A 196 6.60 12.77 7.11
C TYR A 196 5.60 11.63 7.23
N VAL A 197 6.02 10.45 7.68
CA VAL A 197 5.14 9.29 7.92
C VAL A 197 5.28 8.85 9.37
N ILE A 198 4.18 8.94 10.12
CA ILE A 198 4.15 8.71 11.56
C ILE A 198 3.46 7.37 11.87
N TYR A 199 4.13 6.55 12.68
CA TYR A 199 3.58 5.33 13.29
C TYR A 199 3.43 5.53 14.80
N GLY A 200 2.29 5.12 15.37
CA GLY A 200 1.98 5.40 16.77
C GLY A 200 1.80 6.90 17.06
N TYR A 201 1.76 7.28 18.33
CA TYR A 201 1.65 8.68 18.72
C TYR A 201 3.01 9.38 18.75
N ALA A 202 3.16 10.43 17.96
CA ALA A 202 4.28 11.37 18.08
C ALA A 202 3.93 12.44 19.12
N ALA A 203 4.61 12.42 20.27
CA ALA A 203 4.36 13.37 21.35
C ALA A 203 5.32 14.56 21.29
N VAL A 204 4.76 15.78 21.28
CA VAL A 204 5.52 17.01 21.48
C VAL A 204 5.86 17.11 22.98
N PRO A 205 7.15 17.12 23.37
CA PRO A 205 7.53 17.21 24.77
C PRO A 205 7.08 18.52 25.42
N GLY A 206 6.86 18.50 26.74
CA GLY A 206 6.49 19.70 27.48
C GLY A 206 7.53 20.83 27.33
N ASN A 207 7.05 22.07 27.21
CA ASN A 207 7.85 23.28 26.95
C ASN A 207 8.56 23.29 25.58
N LYS A 208 8.14 22.43 24.65
CA LYS A 208 8.61 22.43 23.25
C LYS A 208 7.46 22.80 22.31
N THR A 209 7.83 23.15 21.09
CA THR A 209 6.87 23.51 20.03
C THR A 209 7.17 22.70 18.80
N LEU A 210 6.19 21.93 18.33
CA LEU A 210 6.22 21.35 16.99
C LEU A 210 5.79 22.40 15.98
N THR A 211 6.66 22.72 15.02
CA THR A 211 6.38 23.65 13.93
C THR A 211 6.22 22.86 12.64
N VAL A 212 5.07 23.00 11.98
CA VAL A 212 4.77 22.38 10.69
C VAL A 212 4.64 23.50 9.67
N GLU A 213 5.64 23.61 8.79
CA GLU A 213 5.79 24.71 7.84
C GLU A 213 4.86 24.57 6.62
N ALA A 214 4.61 25.69 5.94
CA ALA A 214 3.76 25.72 4.75
C ALA A 214 4.19 24.71 3.68
N GLY A 215 3.21 24.00 3.11
CA GLY A 215 3.43 22.95 2.11
C GLY A 215 3.89 21.61 2.68
N ALA A 216 4.07 21.46 3.99
CA ALA A 216 4.39 20.18 4.60
C ALA A 216 3.28 19.13 4.36
N ARG A 217 3.69 17.87 4.22
CA ARG A 217 2.81 16.70 4.06
C ARG A 217 3.08 15.72 5.18
N VAL A 218 2.09 15.48 6.02
CA VAL A 218 2.21 14.61 7.20
C VAL A 218 1.20 13.47 7.08
N HIS A 219 1.72 12.26 7.01
CA HIS A 219 0.97 11.04 6.79
C HIS A 219 0.97 10.18 8.04
N PHE A 220 -0.15 9.52 8.28
CA PHE A 220 -0.40 8.74 9.48
C PHE A 220 -0.75 7.30 9.15
N HIS A 221 -0.07 6.36 9.82
CA HIS A 221 -0.45 4.96 9.78
C HIS A 221 -1.69 4.67 10.66
N ASP A 222 -2.29 3.50 10.50
CA ASP A 222 -3.37 3.06 11.38
C ASP A 222 -2.96 3.09 12.86
N GLY A 223 -3.86 3.60 13.71
CA GLY A 223 -3.62 3.74 15.14
C GLY A 223 -2.60 4.82 15.55
N SER A 224 -2.19 5.70 14.64
CA SER A 224 -1.24 6.80 14.91
C SER A 224 -1.92 8.15 15.14
N GLY A 225 -1.14 9.13 15.60
CA GLY A 225 -1.59 10.50 15.82
C GLY A 225 -0.49 11.39 16.38
N ILE A 226 -0.86 12.62 16.77
CA ILE A 226 0.03 13.56 17.46
C ILE A 226 -0.52 13.83 18.86
N ILE A 227 0.34 13.89 19.86
CA ILE A 227 -0.02 14.34 21.22
C ILE A 227 0.77 15.60 21.52
N VAL A 228 0.08 16.67 21.90
CA VAL A 228 0.72 17.89 22.40
C VAL A 228 0.61 17.88 23.91
N ALA A 229 1.74 17.65 24.59
CA ALA A 229 1.79 17.50 26.04
C ALA A 229 1.52 18.82 26.78
N GLN A 230 1.41 18.75 28.11
CA GLN A 230 1.26 19.92 28.96
C GLN A 230 2.41 20.93 28.75
N ASN A 231 2.06 22.22 28.62
CA ASN A 231 2.95 23.34 28.29
C ASN A 231 3.67 23.21 26.94
N ALA A 232 3.32 22.25 26.09
CA ALA A 232 3.79 22.17 24.72
C ALA A 232 2.85 22.94 23.78
N SER A 233 3.32 23.17 22.56
CA SER A 233 2.56 23.86 21.51
C SER A 233 2.68 23.12 20.17
N MET A 234 1.64 23.19 19.35
CA MET A 234 1.69 22.81 17.94
C MET A 234 1.34 24.01 17.07
N LYS A 235 2.19 24.29 16.08
CA LYS A 235 2.01 25.38 15.12
C LYS A 235 2.02 24.82 13.70
N SER A 236 0.84 24.67 13.11
CA SER A 236 0.66 24.38 11.70
C SER A 236 0.51 25.70 10.94
N LEU A 237 1.54 26.06 10.17
CA LEU A 237 1.73 27.39 9.59
C LEU A 237 1.63 27.33 8.06
N GLY A 238 0.49 26.85 7.55
CA GLY A 238 0.16 26.85 6.13
C GLY A 238 -0.02 28.26 5.56
N LEU A 239 -0.02 28.34 4.23
CA LEU A 239 -0.27 29.56 3.46
C LEU A 239 -1.36 29.33 2.40
N PRO A 240 -2.00 30.39 1.88
CA PRO A 240 -2.96 30.25 0.79
C PRO A 240 -2.34 29.58 -0.46
N SER A 241 -3.06 28.62 -1.02
CA SER A 241 -2.72 27.97 -2.28
C SER A 241 -3.46 28.60 -3.46
N LEU A 242 -2.81 28.68 -4.62
CA LEU A 242 -3.45 29.13 -5.86
C LEU A 242 -4.27 28.02 -6.49
N ASP A 243 -3.74 26.80 -6.41
CA ASP A 243 -4.44 25.60 -6.84
C ASP A 243 -5.20 24.98 -5.66
N ARG A 244 -6.51 24.78 -5.85
CA ARG A 244 -7.38 24.21 -4.81
C ARG A 244 -7.36 22.69 -4.76
N GLU A 245 -6.84 22.05 -5.80
CA GLU A 245 -6.70 20.60 -5.85
C GLU A 245 -5.34 20.18 -5.30
N GLU A 246 -4.25 20.86 -5.69
CA GLU A 246 -2.89 20.53 -5.21
C GLU A 246 -2.62 21.03 -3.78
N MET A 247 -3.26 22.13 -3.37
CA MET A 247 -3.09 22.75 -2.06
C MET A 247 -1.61 22.95 -1.70
N GLU A 248 -0.82 23.45 -2.66
CA GLU A 248 0.65 23.39 -2.64
C GLU A 248 1.30 24.09 -1.44
N ASN A 249 0.63 25.07 -0.86
CA ASN A 249 1.10 25.86 0.28
C ASN A 249 0.38 25.51 1.60
N GLU A 250 -0.68 24.71 1.56
CA GLU A 250 -1.35 24.25 2.76
C GLU A 250 -0.52 23.19 3.48
N VAL A 251 -0.72 23.07 4.79
CA VAL A 251 -0.24 21.91 5.55
C VAL A 251 -1.31 20.83 5.48
N ILE A 252 -0.95 19.63 5.03
CA ILE A 252 -1.89 18.50 4.92
C ILE A 252 -1.52 17.41 5.91
N PHE A 253 -2.52 16.99 6.70
CA PHE A 253 -2.49 15.83 7.58
C PHE A 253 -3.46 14.77 7.04
N GLU A 254 -2.96 13.61 6.61
CA GLU A 254 -3.79 12.55 6.00
C GLU A 254 -3.26 11.14 6.27
N GLY A 255 -3.92 10.09 5.77
CA GLY A 255 -3.42 8.72 5.91
C GLY A 255 -2.16 8.46 5.08
N ASP A 256 -1.38 7.43 5.44
CA ASP A 256 -0.24 6.94 4.63
C ASP A 256 -0.67 6.08 3.43
N ARG A 257 -1.96 5.79 3.33
CA ARG A 257 -2.64 5.09 2.24
C ARG A 257 -3.01 6.05 1.11
N LEU A 258 -2.09 6.20 0.17
CA LEU A 258 -2.21 7.15 -0.94
C LEU A 258 -3.06 6.63 -2.11
N GLU A 259 -3.69 5.47 -1.99
CA GLU A 259 -4.48 4.92 -3.08
C GLU A 259 -5.77 5.74 -3.30
N PRO A 260 -6.21 5.98 -4.55
CA PRO A 260 -7.40 6.79 -4.82
C PRO A 260 -8.68 6.30 -4.13
N ALA A 261 -8.80 4.98 -3.92
CA ALA A 261 -9.95 4.40 -3.22
C ALA A 261 -10.01 4.76 -1.72
N PHE A 262 -8.88 5.18 -1.14
CA PHE A 262 -8.77 5.58 0.27
C PHE A 262 -8.67 7.09 0.47
N ALA A 263 -8.58 7.89 -0.59
CA ALA A 263 -8.40 9.34 -0.53
C ALA A 263 -9.38 10.07 0.42
N ASP A 264 -10.62 9.59 0.53
CA ASP A 264 -11.67 10.18 1.37
C ASP A 264 -12.24 9.21 2.41
N VAL A 265 -11.58 8.07 2.66
CA VAL A 265 -12.01 7.10 3.68
C VAL A 265 -11.66 7.64 5.07
N PRO A 266 -12.63 7.82 5.99
CA PRO A 266 -12.36 8.27 7.35
C PRO A 266 -11.85 7.14 8.24
N GLY A 267 -11.21 7.49 9.36
CA GLY A 267 -10.74 6.54 10.37
C GLY A 267 -9.47 5.76 10.02
N GLN A 268 -8.65 6.28 9.09
CA GLN A 268 -7.36 5.68 8.73
C GLN A 268 -6.26 6.00 9.75
N TRP A 269 -6.48 7.02 10.59
CA TRP A 269 -5.65 7.36 11.74
C TRP A 269 -6.51 7.99 12.83
N LEU A 270 -5.93 8.26 14.00
CA LEU A 270 -6.70 8.62 15.18
C LEU A 270 -7.00 10.12 15.25
N THR A 271 -6.05 10.92 15.75
CA THR A 271 -6.28 12.34 16.06
C THR A 271 -4.99 13.12 16.27
N ILE A 272 -5.08 14.44 16.09
CA ILE A 272 -4.18 15.39 16.74
C ILE A 272 -4.80 15.72 18.09
N TRP A 273 -4.14 15.35 19.19
CA TRP A 273 -4.65 15.52 20.54
C TRP A 273 -3.89 16.64 21.25
N LEU A 274 -4.60 17.73 21.50
CA LEU A 274 -4.15 18.86 22.30
C LEU A 274 -4.61 18.60 23.74
N THR A 275 -3.69 18.09 24.56
CA THR A 275 -4.01 17.66 25.92
C THR A 275 -4.23 18.85 26.85
N SER A 276 -4.84 18.60 28.01
CA SER A 276 -5.05 19.60 29.05
C SER A 276 -3.75 20.30 29.44
N GLY A 277 -3.77 21.63 29.34
CA GLY A 277 -2.61 22.48 29.62
C GLY A 277 -1.60 22.60 28.48
N SER A 278 -1.85 22.06 27.29
CA SER A 278 -1.17 22.54 26.08
C SER A 278 -1.50 24.02 25.84
N VAL A 279 -0.58 24.77 25.24
CA VAL A 279 -0.65 26.24 25.14
C VAL A 279 -0.26 26.72 23.75
N ASP A 280 -0.78 27.88 23.35
CA ASP A 280 -0.38 28.59 22.12
C ASP A 280 -0.42 27.72 20.85
N ASN A 281 -1.46 26.89 20.73
CA ASN A 281 -1.67 26.04 19.56
C ASN A 281 -2.28 26.87 18.41
N GLU A 282 -1.76 26.68 17.20
CA GLU A 282 -2.09 27.49 16.02
C GLU A 282 -2.20 26.60 14.78
N PHE A 283 -3.30 26.74 14.03
CA PHE A 283 -3.50 26.03 12.77
C PHE A 283 -3.97 27.04 11.71
N ASN A 284 -3.10 27.34 10.75
CA ASN A 284 -3.36 28.25 9.64
C ASN A 284 -3.29 27.46 8.33
N TYR A 285 -4.31 27.62 7.46
CA TYR A 285 -4.38 26.95 6.15
C TYR A 285 -3.99 25.47 6.22
N THR A 286 -4.62 24.78 7.17
CA THR A 286 -4.40 23.37 7.47
C THR A 286 -5.57 22.54 6.94
N THR A 287 -5.25 21.50 6.19
CA THR A 287 -6.20 20.49 5.75
C THR A 287 -5.96 19.19 6.53
N ILE A 288 -7.01 18.67 7.17
CA ILE A 288 -6.97 17.42 7.93
C ILE A 288 -7.98 16.44 7.30
N LYS A 289 -7.51 15.29 6.84
CA LYS A 289 -8.31 14.26 6.17
C LYS A 289 -8.09 12.89 6.81
N ASN A 290 -9.04 11.99 6.59
CA ASN A 290 -8.98 10.56 6.94
C ASN A 290 -8.86 10.22 8.45
N SER A 291 -8.80 11.21 9.34
CA SER A 291 -8.76 10.99 10.79
C SER A 291 -10.08 10.43 11.34
N THR A 292 -10.02 9.75 12.48
CA THR A 292 -11.21 9.42 13.28
C THR A 292 -11.77 10.68 13.92
N VAL A 293 -10.89 11.50 14.50
CA VAL A 293 -11.17 12.83 15.03
C VAL A 293 -10.06 13.76 14.53
N GLY A 294 -10.39 14.90 13.92
CA GLY A 294 -9.36 15.77 13.35
C GLY A 294 -8.45 16.37 14.43
N ILE A 295 -9.03 17.21 15.28
CA ILE A 295 -8.37 17.79 16.45
C ILE A 295 -9.23 17.49 17.68
N LEU A 296 -8.64 16.80 18.66
CA LEU A 296 -9.20 16.58 19.97
C LEU A 296 -8.60 17.59 20.95
N MET A 297 -9.45 18.39 21.59
CA MET A 297 -9.03 19.45 22.50
C MET A 297 -9.54 19.18 23.91
N GLU A 298 -8.67 19.27 24.90
CA GLU A 298 -9.03 19.16 26.32
C GLU A 298 -8.56 20.41 27.05
N ASP A 299 -9.49 21.28 27.47
CA ASP A 299 -9.23 22.47 28.29
C ASP A 299 -7.97 23.28 27.89
N CYS A 300 -7.80 23.53 26.58
CA CYS A 300 -6.64 24.23 26.01
C CYS A 300 -7.04 25.35 25.02
N PRO A 301 -6.26 26.44 24.90
CA PRO A 301 -6.48 27.48 23.90
C PRO A 301 -5.97 27.04 22.51
N VAL A 302 -6.73 27.37 21.45
CA VAL A 302 -6.36 27.15 20.03
C VAL A 302 -6.78 28.34 19.18
N THR A 303 -5.91 28.72 18.24
CA THR A 303 -6.22 29.67 17.15
C THR A 303 -6.37 28.88 15.84
N LEU A 304 -7.47 29.13 15.11
CA LEU A 304 -7.84 28.51 13.82
C LEU A 304 -8.03 29.59 12.75
#